data_AF-A0A3P6FWC7-F1
#
_entry.id   AF-A0A3P6FWC7-F1
#
_cell.length_a   1.000
_cell.length_b   1.000
_cell.length_c   1.000
_cell.angle_alpha   90.00
_cell.angle_beta   90.00
_cell.angle_gamma   90.00
#
_symmetry.space_group_name_H-M   'P 1'
#
loop_
_entity.id
_entity.type
_entity.pdbx_description
1 polymer ?
#
loop_
_entity_poly.entity_id
_entity_poly.type
_entity_poly.pdbx_seq_one_letter_code
_entity_poly.pdbx_strand_id
1 'polypeptide(L)'
;MVFTFDDIPVDKWNDQLDEFHAWMNSEAITSPLQMVIQKFTARLSGALKEWWNSLGEYRQQQVYQTTIPLLLGEIHREFIGTPTHQKEQLQEEFFSAKCCSLRKKDLAKHFKRTRRYYALNGVNNPSLKHVYLSFIDDCLSQQTKLYIPYLLFEKHCNIFLDKGQTIEEVSVGQIQQYVFRTLDKLCKQKKFWIEFMDRSKQLSKICARPDLSIKCSKSKKSC
;
A
#
# COMPACT_ATOMS: atom_id res chain seq x y z
N MET A 1 36.20 5.48 -5.30
CA MET A 1 34.84 4.99 -5.61
C MET A 1 34.72 4.91 -7.12
N VAL A 2 34.32 3.76 -7.64
CA VAL A 2 34.07 3.52 -9.07
C VAL A 2 32.56 3.41 -9.25
N PHE A 3 32.02 3.96 -10.34
CA PHE A 3 30.59 3.91 -10.63
C PHE A 3 30.33 2.86 -11.70
N THR A 4 29.58 1.81 -11.34
CA THR A 4 29.26 0.68 -12.22
C THR A 4 27.89 0.11 -11.87
N PHE A 5 27.27 -0.56 -12.84
CA PHE A 5 26.09 -1.40 -12.65
C PHE A 5 26.40 -2.89 -12.79
N ASP A 6 27.58 -3.26 -13.30
CA ASP A 6 27.90 -4.64 -13.70
C ASP A 6 27.83 -5.65 -12.55
N ASP A 7 28.23 -5.22 -11.34
CA ASP A 7 28.24 -6.07 -10.14
C ASP A 7 26.90 -6.07 -9.39
N ILE A 8 25.89 -5.37 -9.91
CA ILE A 8 24.65 -5.06 -9.18
C ILE A 8 23.45 -5.67 -9.91
N PRO A 9 22.59 -6.42 -9.19
CA PRO A 9 21.33 -6.90 -9.75
C PRO A 9 20.44 -5.75 -10.26
N VAL A 10 19.75 -5.96 -11.40
CA VAL A 10 18.92 -4.94 -12.07
C VAL A 10 17.87 -4.32 -11.14
N ASP A 11 17.30 -5.10 -10.21
CA ASP A 11 16.32 -4.62 -9.23
C ASP A 11 16.87 -3.57 -8.26
N LYS A 12 18.20 -3.44 -8.14
CA LYS A 12 18.89 -2.47 -7.29
C LYS A 12 19.52 -1.31 -8.06
N TRP A 13 19.36 -1.23 -9.38
CA TRP A 13 19.96 -0.17 -10.18
C TRP A 13 19.42 1.23 -9.82
N ASN A 14 18.16 1.34 -9.40
CA ASN A 14 17.62 2.61 -8.88
C ASN A 14 18.31 3.03 -7.58
N ASP A 15 18.45 2.12 -6.62
CA ASP A 15 19.12 2.41 -5.34
C ASP A 15 20.57 2.84 -5.59
N GLN A 16 21.26 2.19 -6.55
CA GLN A 16 22.60 2.55 -6.95
C GLN A 16 22.67 3.95 -7.61
N LEU A 17 21.68 4.30 -8.43
CA LEU A 17 21.61 5.61 -9.06
C LEU A 17 21.35 6.72 -8.02
N ASP A 18 20.61 6.42 -6.94
CA ASP A 18 20.47 7.30 -5.77
C ASP A 18 21.80 7.48 -5.03
N GLU A 19 22.64 6.43 -4.91
CA GLU A 19 24.00 6.56 -4.37
C GLU A 19 24.87 7.47 -5.24
N PHE A 20 24.78 7.38 -6.56
CA PHE A 20 25.48 8.28 -7.49
C PHE A 20 25.04 9.74 -7.26
N HIS A 21 23.72 9.94 -7.11
CA HIS A 21 23.15 11.25 -6.84
C HIS A 21 23.63 11.85 -5.53
N ALA A 22 23.61 11.06 -4.45
CA ALA A 22 24.07 11.46 -3.14
C ALA A 22 25.56 11.84 -3.17
N TRP A 23 26.40 11.02 -3.82
CA TRP A 23 27.82 11.31 -3.96
C TRP A 23 28.07 12.60 -4.74
N MET A 24 27.43 12.79 -5.91
CA MET A 24 27.63 14.01 -6.70
C MET A 24 27.15 15.26 -5.97
N ASN A 25 26.02 15.21 -5.26
CA ASN A 25 25.55 16.33 -4.46
C ASN A 25 26.52 16.67 -3.33
N SER A 26 27.13 15.66 -2.69
CA SER A 26 28.13 15.89 -1.64
C SER A 26 29.40 16.58 -2.18
N GLU A 27 29.89 16.18 -3.36
CA GLU A 27 31.04 16.81 -4.01
C GLU A 27 30.72 18.22 -4.51
N ALA A 28 29.48 18.46 -4.96
CA ALA A 28 29.02 19.77 -5.44
C ALA A 28 28.98 20.85 -4.35
N ILE A 29 29.05 20.47 -3.07
CA ILE A 29 29.22 21.43 -1.96
C ILE A 29 30.60 22.08 -2.00
N THR A 30 31.63 21.36 -2.45
CA THR A 30 33.04 21.78 -2.36
C THR A 30 33.69 22.07 -3.71
N SER A 31 33.09 21.62 -4.81
CA SER A 31 33.64 21.71 -6.15
C SER A 31 32.62 22.29 -7.13
N PRO A 32 33.05 23.05 -8.15
CA PRO A 32 32.17 23.46 -9.25
C PRO A 32 31.50 22.26 -9.92
N LEU A 33 30.23 22.41 -10.30
CA LEU A 33 29.40 21.36 -10.89
C LEU A 33 30.08 20.64 -12.07
N GLN A 34 30.72 21.40 -12.97
CA GLN A 34 31.46 20.84 -14.10
C GLN A 34 32.59 19.90 -13.66
N MET A 35 33.35 20.26 -12.62
CA MET A 35 34.39 19.40 -12.07
C MET A 35 33.81 18.14 -11.42
N VAL A 36 32.65 18.25 -10.76
CA VAL A 36 31.96 17.08 -10.19
C VAL A 36 31.58 16.09 -11.29
N ILE A 37 30.98 16.58 -12.38
CA ILE A 37 30.60 15.75 -13.53
C ILE A 37 31.84 15.14 -14.20
N GLN A 38 32.95 15.89 -14.32
CA GLN A 38 34.21 15.34 -14.82
C GLN A 38 34.77 14.23 -13.92
N LYS A 39 34.81 14.44 -12.60
CA LYS A 39 35.22 13.41 -11.64
C LYS A 39 34.32 12.18 -11.71
N PHE A 40 33.01 12.39 -11.85
CA PHE A 40 32.02 11.31 -12.00
C PHE A 40 32.27 10.49 -13.27
N THR A 41 32.28 11.14 -14.44
CA THR A 41 32.47 10.51 -15.76
C THR A 41 33.84 9.83 -15.91
N ALA A 42 34.88 10.37 -15.26
CA ALA A 42 36.20 9.75 -15.21
C ALA A 42 36.22 8.44 -14.41
N ARG A 43 35.30 8.27 -13.46
CA ARG A 43 35.20 7.09 -12.56
C ARG A 43 34.14 6.09 -12.99
N LEU A 44 33.49 6.29 -14.15
CA LEU A 44 32.60 5.29 -14.73
C LEU A 44 33.40 4.06 -15.15
N SER A 45 32.82 2.89 -14.95
CA SER A 45 33.38 1.60 -15.35
C SER A 45 32.31 0.74 -16.01
N GLY A 46 32.73 -0.31 -16.71
CA GLY A 46 31.80 -1.30 -17.25
C GLY A 46 30.90 -0.74 -18.35
N ALA A 47 29.65 -1.18 -18.34
CA ALA A 47 28.65 -0.73 -19.31
C ALA A 47 28.43 0.80 -19.29
N LEU A 48 28.56 1.45 -18.11
CA LEU A 48 28.48 2.91 -18.01
C LEU A 48 29.62 3.61 -18.73
N LYS A 49 30.83 3.02 -18.70
CA LYS A 49 31.98 3.60 -19.40
C LYS A 49 31.88 3.43 -20.90
N GLU A 50 31.41 2.27 -21.36
CA GLU A 50 31.14 2.00 -22.77
C GLU A 50 30.08 2.95 -23.32
N TRP A 51 28.97 3.14 -22.59
CA TRP A 51 27.95 4.14 -22.92
C TRP A 51 28.54 5.55 -22.98
N TRP A 52 29.31 5.97 -21.97
CA TRP A 52 29.92 7.31 -21.98
C TRP A 52 30.79 7.54 -23.22
N ASN A 53 31.58 6.54 -23.61
CA ASN A 53 32.45 6.61 -24.77
C ASN A 53 31.66 6.64 -26.10
N SER A 54 30.47 6.03 -26.16
CA SER A 54 29.64 6.00 -27.37
C SER A 54 28.89 7.30 -27.67
N LEU A 55 28.75 8.20 -26.68
CA LEU A 55 28.07 9.49 -26.84
C LEU A 55 28.76 10.43 -27.86
N GLY A 56 30.06 10.25 -28.09
CA GLY A 56 30.88 11.13 -28.92
C GLY A 56 31.20 12.48 -28.26
N GLU A 57 32.25 13.15 -28.73
CA GLU A 57 32.81 14.36 -28.09
C GLU A 57 31.80 15.49 -27.90
N TYR A 58 30.94 15.72 -28.91
CA TYR A 58 29.93 16.78 -28.86
C TYR A 58 28.93 16.58 -27.71
N ARG A 59 28.37 15.37 -27.55
CA ARG A 59 27.42 15.09 -26.45
C ARG A 59 28.13 15.05 -25.10
N GLN A 60 29.37 14.56 -25.02
CA GLN A 60 30.14 14.61 -23.79
C GLN A 60 30.36 16.06 -23.31
N GLN A 61 30.63 16.99 -24.23
CA GLN A 61 30.73 18.42 -23.90
C GLN A 61 29.40 18.99 -23.38
N GLN A 62 28.27 18.61 -23.98
CA GLN A 62 26.95 19.01 -23.47
C GLN A 62 26.70 18.51 -22.05
N VAL A 63 27.10 17.27 -21.75
CA VAL A 63 26.97 16.71 -20.40
C VAL A 63 27.79 17.51 -19.37
N TYR A 64 28.98 18.01 -19.73
CA TYR A 64 29.76 18.85 -18.80
C TYR A 64 29.09 20.19 -18.45
N GLN A 65 28.12 20.62 -19.24
CA GLN A 65 27.35 21.84 -19.01
C GLN A 65 25.97 21.58 -18.38
N THR A 66 25.62 20.31 -18.11
CA THR A 66 24.30 19.96 -17.59
C THR A 66 24.23 19.97 -16.06
N THR A 67 23.03 19.76 -15.51
CA THR A 67 22.81 19.57 -14.08
C THR A 67 22.90 18.10 -13.69
N ILE A 68 23.20 17.82 -12.42
CA ILE A 68 23.24 16.44 -11.89
C ILE A 68 21.93 15.68 -12.18
N PRO A 69 20.72 16.24 -11.93
CA PRO A 69 19.47 15.53 -12.22
C PRO A 69 19.29 15.21 -13.71
N LEU A 70 19.74 16.08 -14.61
CA LEU A 70 19.63 15.84 -16.05
C LEU A 70 20.58 14.71 -16.50
N LEU A 71 21.83 14.72 -16.06
CA LEU A 71 22.78 13.64 -16.36
C LEU A 71 22.27 12.29 -15.83
N LEU A 72 21.84 12.24 -14.58
CA LEU A 72 21.29 11.02 -13.99
C LEU A 72 19.99 10.59 -14.65
N GLY A 73 19.17 11.53 -15.13
CA GLY A 73 17.99 11.22 -15.92
C GLY A 73 18.31 10.57 -17.27
N GLU A 74 19.39 10.98 -17.93
CA GLU A 74 19.87 10.35 -19.17
C GLU A 74 20.39 8.92 -18.91
N ILE A 75 21.14 8.71 -17.81
CA ILE A 75 21.60 7.38 -17.39
C ILE A 75 20.41 6.49 -17.00
N HIS A 76 19.47 7.03 -16.22
CA HIS A 76 18.26 6.33 -15.81
C HIS A 76 17.46 5.87 -17.03
N ARG A 77 17.24 6.75 -18.01
CA ARG A 77 16.51 6.42 -19.24
C ARG A 77 17.19 5.32 -20.05
N GLU A 78 18.51 5.33 -20.16
CA GLU A 78 19.27 4.36 -20.96
C GLU A 78 19.30 2.97 -20.31
N PHE A 79 19.61 2.91 -19.01
CA PHE A 79 19.88 1.63 -18.33
C PHE A 79 18.64 1.06 -17.62
N ILE A 80 17.78 1.93 -17.08
CA ILE A 80 16.63 1.53 -16.26
C ILE A 80 15.32 1.66 -17.04
N GLY A 81 15.27 2.57 -18.03
CA GLY A 81 14.09 2.84 -18.85
C GLY A 81 13.26 4.01 -18.33
N THR A 82 12.06 4.20 -18.89
CA THR A 82 11.18 5.30 -18.47
C THR A 82 10.66 5.07 -17.03
N PRO A 83 10.64 6.11 -16.17
CA PRO A 83 10.04 6.03 -14.83
C PRO A 83 8.57 5.59 -14.82
N THR A 84 7.89 5.65 -15.97
CA THR A 84 6.50 5.24 -16.14
C THR A 84 6.31 3.74 -15.99
N HIS A 85 7.21 2.90 -16.52
CA HIS A 85 7.04 1.44 -16.46
C HIS A 85 7.09 0.90 -15.04
N GLN A 86 7.99 1.41 -14.20
CA GLN A 86 8.04 1.02 -12.78
C GLN A 86 6.82 1.51 -12.01
N LYS A 87 6.32 2.71 -12.34
CA LYS A 87 5.10 3.26 -11.73
C LYS A 87 3.87 2.47 -12.17
N GLU A 88 3.77 2.09 -13.43
CA GLU A 88 2.70 1.26 -14.00
C GLU A 88 2.71 -0.13 -13.37
N GLN A 89 3.87 -0.78 -13.26
CA GLN A 89 4.01 -2.06 -12.57
C GLN A 89 3.62 -1.94 -11.09
N LEU A 90 4.06 -0.90 -10.38
CA LEU A 90 3.66 -0.65 -9.00
C LEU A 90 2.15 -0.40 -8.88
N GLN A 91 1.55 0.26 -9.85
CA GLN A 91 0.11 0.45 -9.93
C GLN A 91 -0.60 -0.90 -10.12
N GLU A 92 -0.23 -1.69 -11.13
CA GLU A 92 -0.80 -3.01 -11.37
C GLU A 92 -0.68 -3.93 -10.15
N GLU A 93 0.50 -3.99 -9.52
CA GLU A 93 0.73 -4.75 -8.29
C GLU A 93 -0.06 -4.22 -7.09
N PHE A 94 -0.33 -2.92 -7.06
CA PHE A 94 -1.18 -2.32 -6.03
C PHE A 94 -2.62 -2.74 -6.29
N PHE A 95 -3.17 -2.51 -7.48
CA PHE A 95 -4.56 -2.83 -7.82
C PHE A 95 -4.89 -4.32 -7.79
N SER A 96 -3.92 -5.20 -8.07
CA SER A 96 -4.11 -6.66 -8.05
C SER A 96 -3.97 -7.29 -6.65
N ALA A 97 -3.47 -6.56 -5.65
CA ALA A 97 -3.21 -7.11 -4.32
C ALA A 97 -4.51 -7.35 -3.52
N LYS A 98 -4.96 -8.60 -3.41
CA LYS A 98 -6.09 -8.97 -2.54
C LYS A 98 -5.65 -9.68 -1.27
N CYS A 99 -6.31 -9.39 -0.15
CA CYS A 99 -6.20 -10.09 1.11
C CYS A 99 -7.40 -11.03 1.29
N CYS A 100 -7.19 -12.31 1.01
CA CYS A 100 -8.25 -13.33 1.10
C CYS A 100 -8.40 -13.94 2.51
N SER A 101 -7.81 -13.34 3.54
CA SER A 101 -7.83 -13.87 4.91
C SER A 101 -8.42 -12.85 5.87
N LEU A 102 -9.34 -13.30 6.72
CA LEU A 102 -9.92 -12.54 7.82
C LEU A 102 -9.12 -12.66 9.12
N ARG A 103 -7.98 -13.37 9.12
CA ARG A 103 -7.15 -13.51 10.32
C ARG A 103 -6.38 -12.22 10.58
N LYS A 104 -6.47 -11.68 11.80
CA LYS A 104 -5.76 -10.44 12.21
C LYS A 104 -4.28 -10.38 11.81
N LYS A 105 -3.55 -11.50 11.99
CA LYS A 105 -2.13 -11.60 11.61
C LYS A 105 -1.88 -11.41 10.12
N ASP A 106 -2.77 -11.93 9.28
CA ASP A 106 -2.64 -11.84 7.82
C ASP A 106 -3.03 -10.44 7.33
N LEU A 107 -4.08 -9.84 7.93
CA LEU A 107 -4.43 -8.43 7.71
C LEU A 107 -3.29 -7.49 8.12
N ALA A 108 -2.67 -7.70 9.28
CA ALA A 108 -1.54 -6.89 9.73
C ALA A 108 -0.36 -6.97 8.76
N LYS A 109 -0.05 -8.18 8.25
CA LYS A 109 0.98 -8.37 7.23
C LYS A 109 0.63 -7.67 5.92
N HIS A 110 -0.64 -7.72 5.50
CA HIS A 110 -1.12 -7.02 4.32
C HIS A 110 -0.97 -5.50 4.47
N PHE A 111 -1.39 -4.95 5.60
CA PHE A 111 -1.24 -3.54 5.92
C PHE A 111 0.20 -3.06 6.10
N LYS A 112 1.15 -3.96 6.39
CA LYS A 112 2.58 -3.63 6.37
C LYS A 112 3.08 -3.33 4.94
N ARG A 113 2.34 -3.71 3.89
CA ARG A 113 2.67 -3.40 2.49
C ARG A 113 2.23 -1.99 2.05
N THR A 114 2.00 -1.08 3.00
CA THR A 114 1.73 0.36 2.76
C THR A 114 2.81 1.08 1.98
N ARG A 115 4.02 0.54 1.87
CA ARG A 115 5.10 1.10 1.04
C ARG A 115 4.62 1.42 -0.39
N ARG A 116 3.76 0.57 -0.97
CA ARG A 116 3.20 0.78 -2.32
C ARG A 116 2.25 1.96 -2.40
N TYR A 117 1.43 2.20 -1.37
CA TYR A 117 0.55 3.37 -1.29
C TYR A 117 1.35 4.67 -1.32
N TYR A 118 2.46 4.74 -0.56
CA TYR A 118 3.31 5.92 -0.55
C TYR A 118 4.14 6.08 -1.82
N ALA A 119 4.63 4.97 -2.40
CA ALA A 119 5.36 4.99 -3.68
C ALA A 119 4.48 5.53 -4.83
N LEU A 120 3.16 5.36 -4.76
CA LEU A 120 2.20 5.89 -5.74
C LEU A 120 1.71 7.31 -5.45
N ASN A 121 2.36 8.04 -4.54
CA ASN A 121 1.94 9.37 -4.09
C ASN A 121 0.51 9.38 -3.50
N GLY A 122 0.14 8.31 -2.77
CA GLY A 122 -1.22 8.11 -2.26
C GLY A 122 -1.73 9.19 -1.31
N VAL A 123 -0.83 9.95 -0.67
CA VAL A 123 -1.20 11.10 0.18
C VAL A 123 -1.96 12.16 -0.63
N ASN A 124 -1.53 12.40 -1.87
CA ASN A 124 -2.10 13.39 -2.77
C ASN A 124 -3.18 12.79 -3.70
N ASN A 125 -3.49 11.50 -3.57
CA ASN A 125 -4.47 10.80 -4.40
C ASN A 125 -5.55 10.14 -3.51
N PRO A 126 -6.65 10.86 -3.23
CA PRO A 126 -7.73 10.37 -2.36
C PRO A 126 -8.33 9.04 -2.81
N SER A 127 -8.43 8.81 -4.12
CA SER A 127 -8.97 7.59 -4.71
C SER A 127 -8.18 6.33 -4.30
N LEU A 128 -6.87 6.45 -4.05
CA LEU A 128 -6.05 5.30 -3.62
C LEU A 128 -6.43 4.81 -2.21
N LYS A 129 -7.08 5.61 -1.37
CA LYS A 129 -7.60 5.17 -0.06
C LYS A 129 -8.81 4.25 -0.20
N HIS A 130 -9.67 4.51 -1.18
CA HIS A 130 -10.79 3.62 -1.51
C HIS A 130 -10.30 2.28 -2.05
N VAL A 131 -9.28 2.31 -2.90
CA VAL A 131 -8.61 1.12 -3.43
C VAL A 131 -7.95 0.35 -2.28
N TYR A 132 -7.30 1.04 -1.35
CA TYR A 132 -6.69 0.46 -0.16
C TYR A 132 -7.69 -0.33 0.71
N LEU A 133 -8.95 0.11 0.78
CA LEU A 133 -10.04 -0.62 1.45
C LEU A 133 -10.60 -1.78 0.63
N SER A 134 -10.54 -1.71 -0.71
CA SER A 134 -10.99 -2.78 -1.60
C SER A 134 -10.07 -4.01 -1.61
N PHE A 135 -8.88 -3.91 -1.03
CA PHE A 135 -7.97 -5.04 -0.90
C PHE A 135 -8.39 -6.07 0.13
N ILE A 136 -9.30 -5.71 1.03
CA ILE A 136 -9.78 -6.57 2.10
C ILE A 136 -11.06 -7.25 1.61
N ASP A 137 -11.36 -8.43 2.15
CA ASP A 137 -12.64 -9.13 1.97
C ASP A 137 -13.84 -8.18 1.87
N ASP A 138 -14.67 -8.37 0.85
CA ASP A 138 -15.76 -7.45 0.49
C ASP A 138 -16.74 -7.23 1.64
N CYS A 139 -17.03 -8.27 2.44
CA CYS A 139 -17.90 -8.15 3.60
C CYS A 139 -17.27 -7.24 4.65
N LEU A 140 -16.00 -7.45 4.98
CA LEU A 140 -15.28 -6.61 5.93
C LEU A 140 -15.10 -5.17 5.40
N SER A 141 -14.79 -5.01 4.11
CA SER A 141 -14.64 -3.71 3.45
C SER A 141 -15.94 -2.90 3.49
N GLN A 142 -17.06 -3.51 3.10
CA GLN A 142 -18.38 -2.88 3.14
C GLN A 142 -18.78 -2.52 4.57
N GLN A 143 -18.60 -3.44 5.52
CA GLN A 143 -18.89 -3.18 6.92
C GLN A 143 -18.01 -2.05 7.44
N THR A 144 -16.70 -2.02 7.16
CA THR A 144 -15.83 -0.92 7.57
C THR A 144 -16.24 0.41 6.94
N LYS A 145 -16.62 0.46 5.67
CA LYS A 145 -17.14 1.68 5.02
C LYS A 145 -18.39 2.22 5.73
N LEU A 146 -19.30 1.33 6.14
CA LEU A 146 -20.49 1.68 6.92
C LEU A 146 -20.15 2.05 8.37
N TYR A 147 -19.09 1.45 8.92
CA TYR A 147 -18.68 1.62 10.32
C TYR A 147 -17.77 2.83 10.55
N ILE A 148 -17.09 3.36 9.52
CA ILE A 148 -16.25 4.57 9.60
C ILE A 148 -17.07 5.79 10.03
N PRO A 149 -18.22 6.14 9.40
CA PRO A 149 -19.08 7.22 9.86
C PRO A 149 -19.60 7.02 11.29
N TYR A 150 -19.89 5.76 11.66
CA TYR A 150 -20.46 5.41 12.97
C TYR A 150 -19.44 5.44 14.12
N LEU A 151 -18.21 4.95 13.90
CA LEU A 151 -17.12 4.96 14.90
C LEU A 151 -16.54 6.35 15.15
N LEU A 152 -16.60 7.24 14.16
CA LEU A 152 -16.23 8.64 14.33
C LEU A 152 -17.22 9.37 15.25
N PHE A 153 -18.50 8.99 15.22
CA PHE A 153 -19.53 9.50 16.13
C PHE A 153 -19.33 9.03 17.58
N GLU A 154 -18.89 7.78 17.78
CA GLU A 154 -18.71 7.20 19.13
C GLU A 154 -17.47 7.77 19.87
N LYS A 155 -16.47 8.29 19.15
CA LYS A 155 -15.22 8.79 19.75
C LYS A 155 -15.20 10.29 20.08
N HIS A 156 -16.12 11.10 19.54
CA HIS A 156 -16.06 12.57 19.62
C HIS A 156 -17.29 13.20 20.31
N CYS A 157 -17.75 12.61 21.41
CA CYS A 157 -18.59 13.34 22.37
C CYS A 157 -17.71 14.26 23.22
N ASN A 158 -17.20 15.35 22.61
CA ASN A 158 -17.01 16.69 23.21
C ASN A 158 -16.19 17.70 22.38
N ILE A 159 -15.62 17.36 21.22
CA ILE A 159 -15.00 18.37 20.34
C ILE A 159 -15.24 17.98 18.88
N PHE A 160 -15.86 18.89 18.12
CA PHE A 160 -16.31 18.80 16.72
C PHE A 160 -17.75 18.29 16.51
N LEU A 161 -18.67 19.25 16.65
CA LEU A 161 -19.85 19.32 15.81
C LEU A 161 -19.44 19.23 14.32
N ASP A 162 -20.12 18.33 13.61
CA ASP A 162 -20.56 18.54 12.23
C ASP A 162 -19.52 18.58 11.10
N LYS A 163 -18.69 17.54 10.97
CA LYS A 163 -18.10 17.17 9.67
C LYS A 163 -18.09 15.66 9.51
N GLY A 164 -18.98 15.13 8.69
CA GLY A 164 -18.92 13.73 8.25
C GLY A 164 -17.60 13.50 7.52
N GLN A 165 -16.58 13.01 8.22
CA GLN A 165 -15.29 12.75 7.60
C GLN A 165 -15.45 11.65 6.55
N THR A 166 -15.07 11.98 5.33
CA THR A 166 -15.03 11.05 4.21
C THR A 166 -13.76 10.18 4.33
N ILE A 167 -13.72 9.03 3.65
CA ILE A 167 -12.53 8.15 3.62
C ILE A 167 -11.27 8.91 3.16
N GLU A 168 -11.46 9.99 2.42
CA GLU A 168 -10.42 10.86 1.88
C GLU A 168 -9.71 11.69 2.95
N GLU A 169 -10.38 12.02 4.06
CA GLU A 169 -9.84 12.84 5.15
C GLU A 169 -9.15 11.99 6.22
N VAL A 170 -9.39 10.68 6.21
CA VAL A 170 -8.87 9.72 7.19
C VAL A 170 -7.47 9.23 6.79
N SER A 171 -6.55 9.11 7.73
CA SER A 171 -5.21 8.55 7.49
C SER A 171 -5.26 7.03 7.30
N VAL A 172 -4.27 6.47 6.58
CA VAL A 172 -4.16 5.01 6.39
C VAL A 172 -4.06 4.27 7.73
N GLY A 173 -3.37 4.83 8.73
CA GLY A 173 -3.29 4.24 10.07
C GLY A 173 -4.66 4.16 10.77
N GLN A 174 -5.49 5.20 10.63
CA GLN A 174 -6.86 5.17 11.14
C GLN A 174 -7.72 4.14 10.40
N ILE A 175 -7.60 4.05 9.06
CA ILE A 175 -8.27 3.01 8.27
C ILE A 175 -7.93 1.61 8.80
N GLN A 176 -6.65 1.32 9.05
CA GLN A 176 -6.20 0.04 9.60
C GLN A 176 -6.85 -0.25 10.97
N GLN A 177 -6.87 0.74 11.87
CA GLN A 177 -7.52 0.58 13.17
C GLN A 177 -9.02 0.33 13.06
N TYR A 178 -9.71 1.01 12.14
CA TYR A 178 -11.14 0.80 11.90
C TYR A 178 -11.43 -0.60 11.39
N VAL A 179 -10.64 -1.12 10.45
CA VAL A 179 -10.77 -2.50 9.97
C VAL A 179 -10.64 -3.50 11.11
N PHE A 180 -9.61 -3.37 11.98
CA PHE A 180 -9.45 -4.30 13.09
C PHE A 180 -10.60 -4.24 14.10
N ARG A 181 -11.12 -3.03 14.39
CA ARG A 181 -12.29 -2.85 15.26
C ARG A 181 -13.55 -3.45 14.66
N THR A 182 -13.81 -3.24 13.38
CA THR A 182 -14.94 -3.84 12.66
C THR A 182 -14.84 -5.36 12.70
N LEU A 183 -13.65 -5.92 12.43
CA LEU A 183 -13.43 -7.37 12.51
C LEU A 183 -13.72 -7.91 13.91
N ASP A 184 -13.24 -7.25 14.97
CA ASP A 184 -13.54 -7.65 16.35
C ASP A 184 -15.04 -7.64 16.66
N LYS A 185 -15.75 -6.61 16.19
CA LYS A 185 -17.21 -6.53 16.37
C LYS A 185 -17.92 -7.68 15.65
N LEU A 186 -17.57 -7.95 14.40
CA LEU A 186 -18.15 -9.04 13.62
C LEU A 186 -17.85 -10.41 14.25
N CYS A 187 -16.63 -10.61 14.76
CA CYS A 187 -16.27 -11.84 15.47
C CYS A 187 -17.08 -12.01 16.77
N LYS A 188 -17.28 -10.94 17.55
CA LYS A 188 -18.13 -10.97 18.76
C LYS A 188 -19.58 -11.27 18.41
N GLN A 189 -20.13 -10.64 17.37
CA GLN A 189 -21.49 -10.91 16.89
C GLN A 189 -21.64 -12.37 16.43
N LYS A 190 -20.68 -12.89 15.65
CA LYS A 190 -20.67 -14.31 15.25
C LYS A 190 -20.70 -15.24 16.47
N LYS A 191 -19.88 -14.96 17.49
CA LYS A 191 -19.86 -15.75 18.72
C LYS A 191 -21.21 -15.75 19.43
N PHE A 192 -21.82 -14.56 19.58
CA PHE A 192 -23.16 -14.41 20.14
C PHE A 192 -24.21 -15.22 19.37
N TRP A 193 -24.21 -15.13 18.03
CA TRP A 193 -25.15 -15.89 17.19
C TRP A 193 -24.96 -17.40 17.29
N ILE A 194 -23.71 -17.88 17.37
CA ILE A 194 -23.43 -19.31 17.58
C ILE A 194 -24.01 -19.78 18.92
N GLU A 195 -23.77 -19.03 19.99
CA GLU A 195 -24.30 -19.33 21.33
C GLU A 195 -25.84 -19.31 21.35
N PHE A 196 -26.47 -18.33 20.70
CA PHE A 196 -27.92 -18.23 20.58
C PHE A 196 -28.52 -19.40 19.80
N MET A 197 -27.93 -19.75 18.65
CA MET A 197 -28.38 -20.87 17.83
C MET A 197 -28.21 -22.21 18.54
N ASP A 198 -27.16 -22.39 19.34
CA ASP A 198 -26.98 -23.61 20.13
C ASP A 198 -28.06 -23.74 21.21
N ARG A 199 -28.40 -22.65 21.91
CA ARG A 199 -29.54 -22.63 22.86
C ARG A 199 -30.87 -22.93 22.16
N SER A 200 -31.10 -22.38 20.96
CA SER A 200 -32.30 -22.68 20.17
C SER A 200 -32.39 -24.17 19.78
N LYS A 201 -31.26 -24.79 19.42
CA LYS A 201 -31.19 -26.25 19.18
C LYS A 201 -31.49 -27.06 20.44
N GLN A 202 -31.04 -26.60 21.61
CA GLN A 202 -31.38 -27.26 22.88
C GLN A 202 -32.87 -27.13 23.19
N LEU A 203 -33.45 -25.94 23.01
CA LEU A 203 -34.89 -25.70 23.21
C LEU A 203 -35.75 -26.54 22.26
N SER A 204 -35.40 -26.62 20.97
CA SER A 204 -36.12 -27.47 20.02
C SER A 204 -36.05 -28.96 20.37
N LYS A 205 -34.92 -29.45 20.88
CA LYS A 205 -34.82 -30.83 21.41
C LYS A 205 -35.72 -31.06 22.62
N ILE A 206 -35.84 -30.08 23.52
CA ILE A 206 -36.75 -30.14 24.68
C ILE A 206 -38.21 -30.13 24.21
N CYS A 207 -38.56 -29.29 23.25
CA CYS A 207 -39.93 -29.24 22.70
C CYS A 207 -40.31 -30.48 21.86
N ALA A 208 -39.32 -31.21 21.34
CA ALA A 208 -39.53 -32.46 20.59
C ALA A 208 -39.66 -33.71 21.49
N ARG A 209 -39.58 -33.55 22.81
CA ARG A 209 -39.74 -34.64 23.78
C ARG A 209 -41.18 -35.16 23.77
N PRO A 210 -41.42 -36.46 23.50
CA PRO A 210 -42.76 -37.02 23.40
C PRO A 210 -43.54 -37.00 24.71
N ASP A 211 -42.85 -36.94 25.86
CA ASP A 211 -43.44 -36.79 27.19
C ASP A 211 -43.93 -35.37 27.50
N LEU A 212 -43.48 -34.37 26.74
CA LEU A 212 -43.93 -32.98 26.83
C LEU A 212 -44.88 -32.58 25.69
N SER A 213 -45.07 -33.44 24.69
CA SER A 213 -45.98 -33.20 23.56
C SER A 213 -47.43 -33.52 23.95
N ILE A 214 -48.06 -32.63 24.71
CA ILE A 214 -49.49 -32.71 25.04
C ILE A 214 -50.29 -32.17 23.84
N LYS A 215 -50.45 -33.02 22.81
CA LYS A 215 -51.33 -32.82 21.63
C LYS A 215 -51.23 -31.45 20.94
N CYS A 216 -50.35 -31.31 19.95
CA CYS A 216 -50.67 -30.45 18.81
C CYS A 216 -51.71 -31.16 17.94
N SER A 217 -52.99 -31.10 18.33
CA SER A 217 -54.07 -31.41 17.41
C SER A 217 -53.98 -30.41 16.27
N LYS A 218 -53.75 -30.93 15.06
CA LYS A 218 -53.70 -30.20 13.79
C LYS A 218 -54.75 -29.08 13.75
N SER A 219 -54.33 -27.83 13.93
CA SER A 219 -54.99 -26.71 13.28
C SER A 219 -53.91 -25.76 12.80
N LYS A 220 -53.99 -25.46 11.51
CA LYS A 220 -53.12 -24.53 10.79
C LYS A 220 -52.98 -23.24 11.59
N LYS A 221 -51.75 -22.81 11.86
CA LYS A 221 -51.29 -21.42 11.69
C LYS A 221 -49.77 -21.39 11.81
N SER A 222 -49.16 -20.68 10.86
CA SER A 222 -47.74 -20.39 10.79
C SER A 222 -47.26 -19.67 12.05
N CYS A 223 -46.08 -20.05 12.52
CA CYS A 223 -45.08 -19.12 13.02
C CYS A 223 -43.81 -19.33 12.20
#